data_AF-A0A6G0WCR6-F1
#
_entry.id   AF-A0A6G0WCR6-F1
#
_cell.length_a   1.000
_cell.length_b   1.000
_cell.length_c   1.000
_cell.angle_alpha   90.00
_cell.angle_beta   90.00
_cell.angle_gamma   90.00
#
_symmetry.space_group_name_H-M   'P 1'
#
loop_
_entity.id
_entity.type
_entity.pdbx_description
1 polymer ?
#
loop_
_entity_poly.entity_id
_entity_poly.type
_entity_poly.pdbx_seq_one_letter_code
_entity_poly.pdbx_strand_id
1 'polypeptide(L)'
;MSTSYSEDNLISINVPKRRRRSQQVPPLPEKFYLGKIPIGKAKYADLTKLCNDGIIPQKYHAEYFEMMTNENVRDCLNETDEED
;
A
#
# COMPACT_ATOMS: atom_id res chain seq x y z
N MET A 1 26.75 -9.17 -13.13
CA MET A 1 26.68 -10.22 -12.10
C MET A 1 25.23 -10.63 -11.98
N SER A 2 24.84 -11.81 -12.49
CA SER A 2 23.46 -12.30 -12.42
C SER A 2 23.30 -13.19 -11.20
N THR A 3 22.47 -12.78 -10.23
CA THR A 3 22.06 -13.65 -9.12
C THR A 3 20.90 -14.52 -9.60
N SER A 4 21.18 -15.76 -10.00
CA SER A 4 20.16 -16.78 -10.22
C SER A 4 19.63 -17.23 -8.85
N TYR A 5 18.39 -16.86 -8.52
CA TYR A 5 17.67 -17.44 -7.39
C TYR A 5 17.22 -18.86 -7.77
N SER A 6 17.73 -19.87 -7.09
CA SER A 6 17.25 -21.25 -7.21
C SER A 6 15.99 -21.41 -6.36
N GLU A 7 14.84 -21.64 -7.01
CA GLU A 7 13.53 -21.81 -6.34
C GLU A 7 13.37 -23.18 -5.65
N ASP A 8 14.36 -24.07 -5.76
CA ASP A 8 14.27 -25.47 -5.29
C ASP A 8 14.31 -25.64 -3.76
N ASN A 9 14.39 -24.54 -2.99
CA ASN A 9 14.41 -24.55 -1.52
C ASN A 9 13.10 -24.06 -0.88
N LEU A 10 11.96 -24.39 -1.49
CA LEU A 10 10.64 -24.12 -0.88
C LEU A 10 10.36 -25.12 0.24
N ILE A 11 10.41 -24.63 1.49
CA ILE A 11 10.02 -25.41 2.68
C ILE A 11 8.50 -25.62 2.66
N SER A 12 8.06 -26.87 2.53
CA SER A 12 6.65 -27.22 2.64
C SER A 12 6.22 -27.28 4.11
N ILE A 13 5.46 -26.29 4.57
CA ILE A 13 4.91 -26.26 5.93
C ILE A 13 3.65 -27.13 5.97
N ASN A 14 3.67 -28.22 6.74
CA ASN A 14 2.50 -29.06 6.97
C ASN A 14 1.56 -28.38 7.99
N VAL A 15 0.64 -27.53 7.51
CA VAL A 15 -0.33 -26.86 8.38
C VAL A 15 -1.51 -27.80 8.65
N PRO A 16 -1.74 -28.24 9.90
CA PRO A 16 -2.87 -29.12 10.22
C PRO A 16 -4.20 -28.41 9.94
N LYS A 17 -5.09 -29.08 9.21
CA LYS A 17 -6.46 -28.59 8.92
C LYS A 17 -7.28 -28.49 10.21
N ARG A 18 -7.17 -27.37 10.93
CA ARG A 18 -8.09 -27.03 12.02
C ARG A 18 -9.48 -26.79 11.44
N ARG A 19 -10.49 -27.51 11.94
CA ARG A 19 -11.91 -27.20 11.69
C ARG A 19 -12.19 -25.80 12.23
N ARG A 20 -12.24 -24.81 11.34
CA ARG A 20 -12.63 -23.45 11.69
C ARG A 20 -14.09 -23.49 12.13
N ARG A 21 -14.36 -23.15 13.39
CA ARG A 21 -15.68 -22.61 13.74
C ARG A 21 -15.97 -21.51 12.72
N SER A 22 -17.17 -21.51 12.14
CA SER A 22 -17.65 -20.42 11.30
C SER A 22 -17.69 -19.15 12.16
N GLN A 23 -16.54 -18.49 12.31
CA GLN A 23 -16.50 -17.11 12.75
C GLN A 23 -17.19 -16.35 11.64
N GLN A 24 -18.34 -15.77 11.95
CA GLN A 24 -18.97 -14.84 11.04
C GLN A 24 -17.95 -13.72 10.81
N VAL A 25 -17.43 -13.63 9.58
CA VAL A 25 -16.55 -12.54 9.19
C VAL A 25 -17.41 -11.28 9.30
N PRO A 26 -17.07 -10.31 10.16
CA PRO A 26 -17.83 -9.08 10.22
C PRO A 26 -17.86 -8.45 8.82
N PRO A 27 -19.00 -7.89 8.39
CA PRO A 27 -19.09 -7.27 7.08
C PRO A 27 -18.04 -6.17 6.96
N LEU A 28 -17.25 -6.20 5.88
CA LEU A 28 -16.31 -5.12 5.59
C LEU A 28 -17.09 -3.82 5.38
N PRO A 29 -16.62 -2.69 5.91
CA PRO A 29 -17.24 -1.40 5.64
C PRO A 29 -17.12 -1.08 4.15
N GLU A 30 -18.13 -0.38 3.61
CA GLU A 30 -18.12 0.07 2.21
C GLU A 30 -16.94 1.02 1.92
N LYS A 31 -16.50 1.78 2.94
CA LYS A 31 -15.38 2.71 2.88
C LYS A 31 -14.54 2.62 4.15
N PHE A 32 -13.23 2.56 3.97
CA PHE A 32 -12.27 2.59 5.09
C PHE A 32 -11.94 4.01 5.54
N TYR A 33 -12.20 5.00 4.70
CA TYR A 33 -11.90 6.41 4.96
C TYR A 33 -13.13 7.28 4.70
N LEU A 34 -13.25 8.38 5.44
CA LEU A 34 -14.33 9.34 5.30
C LEU A 34 -14.27 10.12 3.97
N GLY A 35 -13.09 10.19 3.35
CA GLY A 35 -12.86 10.89 2.10
C GLY A 35 -11.48 10.58 1.51
N LYS A 36 -11.14 11.28 0.42
CA LYS A 36 -9.80 11.20 -0.19
C LYS A 36 -8.77 11.76 0.80
N ILE A 37 -7.69 11.02 1.02
CA ILE A 37 -6.60 11.47 1.89
C ILE A 37 -5.79 12.52 1.11
N PRO A 38 -5.70 13.77 1.60
CA PRO A 38 -4.85 14.76 0.98
C PRO A 38 -3.38 14.38 1.16
N ILE A 39 -2.58 14.56 0.11
CA ILE A 39 -1.14 14.34 0.13
C ILE A 39 -0.38 15.67 0.04
N GLY A 40 0.87 15.68 0.49
CA GLY A 40 1.74 16.84 0.34
C GLY A 40 2.04 17.14 -1.14
N LYS A 41 2.31 18.41 -1.44
CA LYS A 41 2.65 18.88 -2.79
C LYS A 41 3.89 18.18 -3.37
N ALA A 42 4.89 17.93 -2.53
CA ALA A 42 6.11 17.21 -2.92
C ALA A 42 5.78 15.79 -3.39
N LYS A 43 4.99 15.04 -2.61
CA LYS A 43 4.58 13.68 -2.97
C LYS A 43 3.75 13.65 -4.25
N TYR A 44 2.85 14.62 -4.47
CA TYR A 44 2.10 14.71 -5.72
C TYR A 44 3.00 14.95 -6.94
N ALA A 45 4.00 15.82 -6.81
CA ALA A 45 4.98 16.06 -7.87
C ALA A 45 5.79 14.78 -8.19
N ASP A 46 6.21 14.05 -7.17
CA ASP A 46 6.91 12.76 -7.33
C ASP A 46 6.02 11.73 -8.04
N LEU A 47 4.76 11.56 -7.62
CA LEU A 47 3.81 10.65 -8.25
C LEU A 47 3.56 11.01 -9.72
N THR A 48 3.41 12.30 -10.02
CA THR A 48 3.26 12.80 -11.39
C THR A 48 4.48 12.47 -12.24
N LYS A 49 5.67 12.68 -11.68
CA LYS A 49 6.93 12.35 -12.35
C LYS A 49 7.03 10.84 -12.62
N LEU A 50 6.70 10.00 -11.65
CA LEU A 50 6.68 8.54 -11.82
C LEU A 50 5.65 8.08 -12.87
N CYS A 51 4.53 8.79 -13.02
CA CYS A 51 3.58 8.57 -14.10
C CYS A 51 4.19 8.92 -15.47
N ASN A 52 4.83 10.08 -15.58
CA ASN A 52 5.45 10.55 -16.82
C ASN A 52 6.65 9.70 -17.25
N ASP A 53 7.45 9.24 -16.29
CA ASP A 53 8.61 8.38 -16.51
C ASP A 53 8.21 6.94 -16.90
N GLY A 54 6.90 6.62 -16.87
CA GLY A 54 6.37 5.30 -17.22
C GLY A 54 6.66 4.21 -16.17
N ILE A 55 7.18 4.59 -15.01
CA ILE A 55 7.41 3.68 -13.87
C ILE A 55 6.07 3.21 -13.32
N ILE A 56 5.11 4.13 -13.19
CA ILE A 56 3.73 3.80 -12.83
C ILE A 56 2.95 3.47 -14.12
N PRO A 57 2.30 2.29 -14.19
CA PRO A 57 1.46 1.93 -15.32
C PRO A 57 0.30 2.91 -15.55
N GLN A 58 0.00 3.20 -16.83
CA GLN A 58 -1.01 4.17 -17.24
C GLN A 58 -2.42 3.92 -16.67
N LYS A 59 -2.76 2.66 -16.39
CA LYS A 59 -4.02 2.27 -15.74
C LYS A 59 -4.24 2.90 -14.36
N TYR A 60 -3.17 3.34 -13.69
CA TYR A 60 -3.23 3.95 -12.36
C TYR A 60 -3.04 5.47 -12.38
N HIS A 61 -2.72 6.06 -13.54
CA HIS A 61 -2.44 7.49 -13.64
C HIS A 61 -3.63 8.34 -13.18
N ALA A 62 -4.84 7.98 -13.59
CA ALA A 62 -6.06 8.70 -13.22
C ALA A 62 -6.23 8.82 -11.69
N GLU A 63 -5.94 7.74 -10.96
CA GLU A 63 -6.05 7.72 -9.50
C GLU A 63 -5.10 8.72 -8.85
N TYR A 64 -3.83 8.74 -9.28
CA TYR A 64 -2.82 9.66 -8.75
C TYR A 64 -3.07 11.11 -9.14
N PHE A 65 -3.54 11.37 -10.36
CA PHE A 65 -3.87 12.73 -10.81
C PHE A 65 -5.10 13.31 -10.10
N GLU A 66 -6.03 12.47 -9.67
CA GLU A 66 -7.22 12.87 -8.92
C GLU A 66 -7.00 12.99 -7.39
N MET A 67 -5.77 12.74 -6.90
CA MET A 67 -5.46 12.94 -5.49
C MET A 67 -5.46 14.43 -5.14
N MET A 68 -6.03 14.76 -3.98
CA MET A 68 -6.03 16.14 -3.49
C MET A 68 -4.65 16.49 -2.95
N THR A 69 -4.11 17.63 -3.37
CA THR A 69 -2.89 18.20 -2.81
C THR A 69 -3.22 19.20 -1.72
N ASN A 70 -2.60 19.10 -0.56
CA ASN A 70 -2.73 20.09 0.50
C ASN A 70 -1.35 20.49 1.01
N GLU A 71 -1.04 21.79 0.95
CA GLU A 71 0.26 22.33 1.39
C GLU A 71 0.44 22.25 2.91
N ASN A 72 -0.66 22.18 3.67
CA ASN A 72 -0.63 22.07 5.13
C ASN A 72 -0.47 20.62 5.62
N VAL A 73 -0.50 19.64 4.73
CA VAL A 73 -0.34 18.22 5.11
C VAL A 73 1.12 17.84 4.96
N ARG A 74 1.77 17.63 6.11
CA ARG A 74 3.13 17.11 6.16
C ARG A 74 3.07 15.59 6.02
N ASP A 75 3.72 15.05 4.99
CA ASP A 75 3.89 13.61 4.78
C ASP A 75 4.91 13.04 5.79
N CYS A 76 4.58 13.06 7.08
CA CYS A 76 5.36 12.42 8.13
C CYS A 76 4.68 11.13 8.58
N LEU A 77 5.47 10.11 8.86
CA LEU A 77 5.02 9.03 9.73
C LEU A 77 4.88 9.59 11.15
N ASN A 78 3.88 9.13 11.90
CA ASN A 78 3.82 9.43 13.32
C ASN A 78 5.04 8.79 13.99
N GLU A 79 5.70 9.52 14.88
CA GLU A 79 6.76 8.94 15.72
C GLU A 79 6.12 7.86 16.59
N THR A 80 6.53 6.60 16.41
CA THR A 80 6.21 5.51 17.33
C THR A 80 7.12 5.64 18.54
N ASP A 81 6.65 6.37 19.54
CA ASP A 81 7.28 6.41 20.86
C ASP A 81 6.79 5.22 21.69
N GLU A 82 7.32 4.03 21.36
CA GLU A 82 7.25 2.84 22.23
C GLU A 82 8.69 2.35 22.43
N GLU A 83 9.50 3.13 23.17
CA GLU A 83 10.65 2.59 23.90
C GLU A 83 10.20 2.22 25.31
N ASP A 84 10.26 0.92 25.61
CA ASP A 84 9.94 0.25 26.88
C ASP A 84 10.97 0.58 27.99
#